data_AF-X1F8U5-F1
#
_entry.id   AF-X1F8U5-F1
#
_cell.length_a   1.000
_cell.length_b   1.000
_cell.length_c   1.000
_cell.angle_alpha   90.00
_cell.angle_beta   90.00
_cell.angle_gamma   90.00
#
_symmetry.space_group_name_H-M   'P 1'
#
loop_
_entity.id
_entity.type
_entity.pdbx_description
1 polymer ?
#
loop_
_entity_poly.entity_id
_entity_poly.type
_entity_poly.pdbx_seq_one_letter_code
_entity_poly.pdbx_strand_id
1 'polypeptide(L)'
;TAKKYLELLAMQGLVQREFMLHKPGKPTRYTLRTEEIIISLDLAYMAKSLQLDLPIDNPMIRERANLEPDVKYQLTEGGLVNALIIRKRTKARRYVSRTIELSEMEQRFYQHVPHPTMAYEFFLKICHKVGISDYFDLKQLLVFVQKLQRLNIVNFILEIEKKER
;
A
#
# COMPACT_ATOMS: atom_id res chain seq x y z
N THR A 1 16.74 -11.20 -23.60
CA THR A 1 16.20 -12.05 -24.69
C THR A 1 15.93 -13.45 -24.15
N ALA A 2 15.10 -14.25 -24.82
CA ALA A 2 14.64 -15.57 -24.38
C ALA A 2 15.75 -16.49 -23.80
N LYS A 3 16.97 -16.39 -24.33
CA LYS A 3 18.16 -17.10 -23.81
C LYS A 3 18.42 -16.90 -22.31
N LYS A 4 18.29 -15.66 -21.81
CA LYS A 4 18.52 -15.35 -20.38
C LYS A 4 17.51 -16.06 -19.47
N TYR A 5 16.26 -16.17 -19.92
CA TYR A 5 15.22 -16.88 -19.18
C TYR A 5 15.45 -18.40 -19.21
N LEU A 6 15.84 -18.95 -20.37
CA LEU A 6 16.16 -20.37 -20.49
C LEU A 6 17.40 -20.77 -19.64
N GLU A 7 18.38 -19.88 -19.53
CA GLU A 7 19.52 -20.07 -18.63
C GLU A 7 19.10 -20.07 -17.15
N LEU A 8 18.22 -19.16 -16.74
CA LEU A 8 17.67 -19.14 -15.39
C LEU A 8 16.87 -20.41 -15.08
N LEU A 9 16.01 -20.86 -15.99
CA LEU A 9 15.25 -22.09 -15.83
C LEU A 9 16.16 -23.32 -15.75
N ALA A 10 17.27 -23.34 -16.51
CA ALA A 10 18.26 -24.40 -16.42
C ALA A 10 19.03 -24.38 -15.08
N MET A 11 19.35 -23.20 -14.54
CA MET A 11 19.96 -23.07 -13.21
C MET A 11 19.04 -23.56 -12.09
N GLN A 12 17.74 -23.33 -12.22
CA GLN A 12 16.72 -23.84 -11.28
C GLN A 12 16.37 -25.32 -11.50
N GLY A 13 17.05 -26.00 -12.44
CA GLY A 13 16.85 -27.43 -12.70
C GLY A 13 15.56 -27.80 -13.42
N LEU A 14 14.80 -26.81 -13.93
CA LEU A 14 13.55 -27.04 -14.66
C LEU A 14 13.78 -27.49 -16.11
N VAL A 15 14.93 -27.13 -16.67
CA VAL A 15 15.27 -27.33 -18.07
C VAL A 15 16.65 -27.99 -18.21
N GLN A 16 16.75 -29.01 -19.05
CA GLN A 16 18.00 -29.64 -19.45
C GLN A 16 18.63 -28.93 -20.64
N ARG A 17 19.97 -28.83 -20.60
CA ARG A 17 20.79 -28.24 -21.65
C ARG A 17 21.42 -29.34 -22.50
N GLU A 18 21.18 -29.30 -23.81
CA GLU A 18 21.86 -30.17 -24.77
C GLU A 18 22.82 -29.35 -25.64
N PHE A 19 24.07 -29.80 -25.69
CA PHE A 19 25.12 -29.21 -26.52
C PHE A 19 25.27 -30.09 -27.75
N MET A 20 25.05 -29.54 -28.94
CA MET A 20 25.34 -30.28 -30.16
C MET A 20 26.86 -30.39 -30.35
N LEU A 21 27.31 -31.58 -30.74
CA LEU A 21 28.72 -31.95 -30.94
C LEU A 21 29.50 -30.96 -31.83
N HIS A 22 28.82 -30.27 -32.74
CA HIS A 22 29.45 -29.36 -33.71
C HIS A 22 29.61 -27.90 -33.24
N LYS A 23 29.14 -27.53 -32.04
CA LYS A 23 29.31 -26.17 -31.48
C LYS A 23 29.57 -26.20 -29.97
N PRO A 24 30.83 -26.44 -29.55
CA PRO A 24 31.19 -26.40 -28.13
C PRO A 24 30.94 -25.01 -27.53
N GLY A 25 30.36 -24.97 -26.32
CA GLY A 25 30.24 -23.76 -25.50
C GLY A 25 28.89 -23.05 -25.49
N LYS A 26 27.92 -23.43 -26.36
CA LYS A 26 26.56 -22.86 -26.30
C LYS A 26 25.50 -23.97 -26.41
N PRO A 27 24.60 -24.11 -25.42
CA PRO A 27 23.53 -25.09 -25.53
C PRO A 27 22.65 -24.69 -26.71
N THR A 28 22.41 -25.66 -27.58
CA THR A 28 21.64 -25.43 -28.81
C THR A 28 20.18 -25.78 -28.62
N ARG A 29 19.88 -26.60 -27.61
CA ARG A 29 18.52 -27.00 -27.25
C ARG A 29 18.33 -26.97 -25.74
N TYR A 30 17.16 -26.50 -25.36
CA TYR A 30 16.65 -26.46 -23.99
C TYR A 30 15.38 -27.30 -23.97
N THR A 31 15.34 -28.31 -23.10
CA THR A 31 14.19 -29.22 -22.98
C THR A 31 13.71 -29.22 -21.54
N LEU A 32 12.40 -29.07 -21.31
CA LEU A 32 11.83 -29.19 -19.97
C LEU A 32 12.08 -30.60 -19.44
N ARG A 33 12.47 -30.71 -18.17
CA ARG A 33 12.70 -32.01 -17.52
C ARG A 33 11.42 -32.73 -17.12
N THR A 34 10.36 -31.96 -16.97
CA THR A 34 9.04 -32.45 -16.60
C THR A 34 8.07 -32.05 -17.72
N GLU A 35 7.03 -32.87 -17.92
CA GLU A 35 5.97 -32.57 -18.89
C GLU A 35 5.15 -31.35 -18.45
N GLU A 36 5.09 -31.10 -17.13
CA GLU A 36 4.36 -30.00 -16.52
C GLU A 36 5.20 -29.29 -15.46
N ILE A 37 5.02 -27.98 -15.33
CA ILE A 37 5.55 -27.18 -14.22
C ILE A 37 4.38 -26.89 -13.28
N ILE A 38 4.37 -27.54 -12.12
CA ILE A 38 3.36 -27.28 -11.09
C ILE A 38 3.88 -26.15 -10.20
N ILE A 39 3.23 -24.99 -10.28
CA ILE A 39 3.48 -23.87 -9.37
C ILE A 39 2.46 -23.97 -8.24
N SER A 40 2.87 -24.52 -7.09
CA SER A 40 2.05 -24.52 -5.89
C SER A 40 2.30 -23.25 -5.08
N LEU A 41 1.25 -22.43 -4.96
CA LEU A 41 1.25 -21.27 -4.06
C LEU A 41 0.56 -21.69 -2.76
N ASP A 42 1.36 -21.88 -1.71
CA ASP A 42 0.81 -22.11 -0.37
C ASP A 42 0.38 -20.76 0.23
N LEU A 43 -0.89 -20.42 0.01
CA LEU A 43 -1.49 -19.20 0.55
C LEU A 43 -1.55 -19.24 2.08
N ALA A 44 -1.59 -20.41 2.71
CA ALA A 44 -1.62 -20.54 4.17
C ALA A 44 -0.23 -20.32 4.78
N TYR A 45 0.84 -20.79 4.14
CA TYR A 45 2.22 -20.44 4.49
C TYR A 45 2.54 -18.98 4.20
N MET A 46 2.03 -18.43 3.10
CA MET A 46 2.12 -16.98 2.84
C MET A 46 1.33 -16.19 3.88
N ALA A 47 0.14 -16.65 4.29
CA ALA A 47 -0.65 -16.04 5.34
C ALA A 47 0.00 -16.18 6.73
N LYS A 48 0.69 -17.29 7.03
CA LYS A 48 1.45 -17.50 8.28
C LYS A 48 2.77 -16.75 8.31
N SER A 49 3.48 -16.65 7.17
CA SER A 49 4.58 -15.71 7.04
C SER A 49 4.08 -14.26 7.00
N LEU A 50 2.79 -14.01 6.71
CA LEU A 50 2.08 -12.74 6.91
C LEU A 50 1.41 -12.60 8.28
N GLN A 51 1.44 -13.62 9.16
CA GLN A 51 1.42 -13.44 10.62
C GLN A 51 2.80 -12.89 11.06
N LEU A 52 3.35 -12.02 10.23
CA LEU A 52 4.44 -11.15 10.54
C LEU A 52 3.94 -10.30 11.71
N ASP A 53 4.64 -10.45 12.83
CA ASP A 53 5.10 -9.34 13.67
C ASP A 53 5.79 -8.26 12.81
N LEU A 54 5.11 -7.74 11.77
CA LEU A 54 5.44 -6.48 11.17
C LEU A 54 4.70 -5.46 12.02
N PRO A 55 5.42 -4.51 12.64
CA PRO A 55 4.76 -3.38 13.21
C PRO A 55 4.19 -2.60 12.02
N ILE A 56 2.96 -2.91 11.61
CA ILE A 56 2.10 -1.88 11.06
C ILE A 56 2.02 -0.90 12.21
N ASP A 57 2.82 0.17 12.11
CA ASP A 57 2.70 1.30 13.01
C ASP A 57 1.21 1.57 13.13
N ASN A 58 0.69 1.44 14.35
CA ASN A 58 -0.73 1.60 14.64
C ASN A 58 -0.89 3.00 15.25
N PRO A 59 -0.74 4.07 14.44
CA PRO A 59 -0.81 5.42 14.94
C PRO A 59 -2.20 5.70 15.45
N MET A 60 -2.27 6.65 16.38
CA MET A 60 -3.51 7.32 16.67
C MET A 60 -3.70 8.46 15.65
N ILE A 61 -4.86 8.47 15.00
CA ILE A 61 -5.20 9.38 13.90
C ILE A 61 -6.35 10.27 14.33
N ARG A 62 -6.29 11.54 13.91
CA ARG A 62 -7.40 12.50 14.00
C ARG A 62 -7.29 13.51 12.88
N GLU A 63 -8.43 13.99 12.39
CA GLU A 63 -8.46 15.14 11.49
C GLU A 63 -7.88 16.39 12.17
N ARG A 64 -7.15 17.21 11.43
CA ARG A 64 -6.60 18.47 11.95
C ARG A 64 -7.71 19.53 12.02
N ALA A 65 -7.68 20.37 13.04
CA ALA A 65 -8.57 21.53 13.13
C ALA A 65 -8.21 22.60 12.09
N ASN A 66 -9.20 23.41 11.67
CA ASN A 66 -9.02 24.59 10.83
C ASN A 66 -8.35 24.30 9.47
N LEU A 67 -8.81 23.24 8.78
CA LEU A 67 -8.33 22.91 7.43
C LEU A 67 -8.81 23.89 6.36
N GLU A 68 -9.94 24.57 6.59
CA GLU A 68 -10.38 25.64 5.71
C GLU A 68 -9.54 26.92 5.92
N PRO A 69 -9.20 27.65 4.86
CA PRO A 69 -9.64 27.50 3.46
C PRO A 69 -8.73 26.61 2.58
N ASP A 70 -7.71 25.98 3.16
CA ASP A 70 -6.64 25.29 2.44
C ASP A 70 -7.07 23.90 1.91
N VAL A 71 -8.10 23.29 2.49
CA VAL A 71 -8.67 22.03 2.04
C VAL A 71 -10.17 22.19 1.83
N LYS A 72 -10.67 21.72 0.69
CA LYS A 72 -12.10 21.58 0.41
C LYS A 72 -12.45 20.14 0.08
N TYR A 73 -13.67 19.76 0.38
CA TYR A 73 -14.17 18.41 0.18
C TYR A 73 -15.15 18.39 -0.98
N GLN A 74 -14.99 17.43 -1.90
CA GLN A 74 -15.99 17.07 -2.87
C GLN A 74 -16.70 15.81 -2.38
N LEU A 75 -18.01 15.88 -2.20
CA LEU A 75 -18.82 14.77 -1.70
C LEU A 75 -19.43 13.96 -2.84
N THR A 76 -19.64 12.67 -2.62
CA THR A 76 -20.51 11.83 -3.45
C THR A 76 -21.98 12.11 -3.12
N GLU A 77 -22.90 11.57 -3.94
CA GLU A 77 -24.35 11.63 -3.66
C GLU A 77 -24.71 10.99 -2.30
N GLY A 78 -23.94 9.99 -1.86
CA GLY A 78 -24.09 9.34 -0.55
C GLY A 78 -23.45 10.10 0.62
N GLY A 79 -22.94 11.31 0.41
CA GLY A 79 -22.32 12.14 1.45
C GLY A 79 -20.90 11.72 1.86
N LEU A 80 -20.29 10.75 1.16
CA LEU A 80 -18.90 10.38 1.39
C LEU A 80 -17.96 11.37 0.72
N VAL A 81 -16.77 11.58 1.29
CA VAL A 81 -15.74 12.42 0.64
C VAL A 81 -15.19 11.65 -0.56
N ASN A 82 -15.46 12.12 -1.77
CA ASN A 82 -14.94 11.57 -3.02
C ASN A 82 -13.53 12.09 -3.33
N ALA A 83 -13.28 13.37 -3.04
CA ALA A 83 -12.00 13.99 -3.33
C ALA A 83 -11.67 15.13 -2.36
N LEU A 84 -10.37 15.30 -2.12
CA LEU A 84 -9.78 16.39 -1.33
C LEU A 84 -9.15 17.40 -2.29
N ILE A 85 -9.64 18.64 -2.27
CA ILE A 85 -9.11 19.74 -3.08
C ILE A 85 -8.23 20.61 -2.19
N ILE A 86 -6.91 20.48 -2.36
CA ILE A 86 -5.91 21.17 -1.55
C ILE A 86 -5.42 22.41 -2.28
N ARG A 87 -5.51 23.57 -1.63
CA ARG A 87 -5.05 24.85 -2.13
C ARG A 87 -3.73 25.20 -1.45
N LYS A 88 -2.71 25.52 -2.25
CA LYS A 88 -1.45 26.07 -1.74
C LYS A 88 -1.23 27.46 -2.31
N ARG A 89 -0.91 28.40 -1.42
CA ARG A 89 -0.54 29.76 -1.79
C ARG A 89 0.88 29.76 -2.34
N THR A 90 1.04 30.32 -3.53
CA THR A 90 2.35 30.51 -4.18
C THR A 90 2.96 31.86 -3.79
N LYS A 91 4.27 32.02 -3.99
CA LYS A 91 5.00 33.28 -3.77
C LYS A 91 4.38 34.46 -4.53
N ALA A 92 3.77 34.20 -5.69
CA ALA A 92 3.12 35.20 -6.53
C ALA A 92 1.67 35.56 -6.09
N ARG A 93 1.28 35.23 -4.85
CA ARG A 93 -0.08 35.40 -4.31
C ARG A 93 -1.19 34.68 -5.10
N ARG A 94 -0.84 33.76 -6.01
CA ARG A 94 -1.78 32.88 -6.71
C ARG A 94 -1.99 31.58 -5.92
N TYR A 95 -3.16 30.98 -6.02
CA TYR A 95 -3.42 29.65 -5.47
C TYR A 95 -3.23 28.60 -6.55
N VAL A 96 -2.54 27.52 -6.20
CA VAL A 96 -2.51 26.29 -6.99
C VAL A 96 -3.34 25.26 -6.25
N SER A 97 -4.34 24.70 -6.94
CA SER A 97 -5.16 23.61 -6.43
C SER A 97 -4.62 22.27 -6.90
N ARG A 98 -4.61 21.29 -6.00
CA ARG A 98 -4.39 19.88 -6.32
C ARG A 98 -5.57 19.08 -5.81
N THR A 99 -6.18 18.30 -6.70
CA THR A 99 -7.23 17.36 -6.33
C THR A 99 -6.61 16.00 -6.02
N ILE A 100 -7.08 15.36 -4.95
CA ILE A 100 -6.76 13.98 -4.60
C ILE A 100 -8.07 13.23 -4.58
N GLU A 101 -8.26 12.38 -5.59
CA GLU A 101 -9.37 11.44 -5.64
C GLU A 101 -9.14 10.31 -4.65
N LEU A 102 -10.21 9.88 -4.00
CA LEU A 102 -10.21 8.81 -3.01
C LEU A 102 -10.85 7.57 -3.65
N SER A 103 -10.17 6.44 -3.56
CA SER A 103 -10.75 5.13 -3.84
C SER A 103 -11.87 4.80 -2.86
N GLU A 104 -12.80 3.93 -3.23
CA GLU A 104 -13.95 3.58 -2.39
C GLU A 104 -13.55 3.16 -0.96
N MET A 105 -12.46 2.39 -0.83
CA MET A 105 -11.89 2.01 0.46
C MET A 105 -11.41 3.22 1.27
N GLU A 106 -10.71 4.16 0.65
CA GLU A 106 -10.25 5.40 1.29
C GLU A 106 -11.42 6.31 1.67
N GLN A 107 -12.49 6.36 0.87
CA GLN A 107 -13.70 7.13 1.18
C GLN A 107 -14.37 6.62 2.45
N ARG A 108 -14.59 5.30 2.53
CA ARG A 108 -15.19 4.65 3.70
C ARG A 108 -14.29 4.81 4.92
N PHE A 109 -12.98 4.62 4.77
CA PHE A 109 -12.02 4.85 5.85
C PHE A 109 -12.08 6.29 6.37
N TYR A 110 -12.05 7.27 5.47
CA TYR A 110 -12.02 8.69 5.82
C TYR A 110 -13.27 9.14 6.58
N GLN A 111 -14.44 8.56 6.27
CA GLN A 111 -15.69 8.80 6.99
C GLN A 111 -15.59 8.48 8.49
N HIS A 112 -14.74 7.52 8.86
CA HIS A 112 -14.54 7.10 10.25
C HIS A 112 -13.33 7.75 10.91
N VAL A 113 -12.61 8.64 10.22
CA VAL A 113 -11.53 9.41 10.84
C VAL A 113 -12.13 10.38 11.86
N PRO A 114 -11.64 10.40 13.12
CA PRO A 114 -12.22 11.26 14.14
C PRO A 114 -12.07 12.73 13.78
N HIS A 115 -13.16 13.48 13.96
CA HIS A 115 -13.17 14.94 13.79
C HIS A 115 -12.23 15.63 14.79
N PRO A 116 -11.85 16.90 14.53
CA PRO A 116 -10.91 17.62 15.39
C PRO A 116 -11.35 17.76 16.86
N THR A 117 -12.66 17.74 17.11
CA THR A 117 -13.29 17.80 18.44
C THR A 117 -13.32 16.46 19.17
N MET A 118 -13.05 15.36 18.47
CA MET A 118 -13.06 14.00 19.03
C MET A 118 -11.66 13.59 19.53
N ALA A 119 -11.63 12.52 20.33
CA ALA A 119 -10.37 11.89 20.72
C ALA A 119 -9.71 11.22 19.51
N TYR A 120 -8.38 11.12 19.55
CA TYR A 120 -7.67 10.34 18.54
C TYR A 120 -8.08 8.87 18.61
N GLU A 121 -8.07 8.19 17.45
CA GLU A 121 -8.41 6.78 17.37
C GLU A 121 -7.30 6.00 16.65
N PHE A 122 -7.03 4.78 17.14
CA PHE A 122 -6.05 3.89 16.53
C PHE A 122 -6.43 3.53 15.10
N PHE A 123 -5.46 3.58 14.19
CA PHE A 123 -5.59 3.20 12.79
C PHE A 123 -6.32 1.86 12.61
N LEU A 124 -5.86 0.80 13.29
CA LEU A 124 -6.45 -0.53 13.18
C LEU A 124 -7.91 -0.57 13.65
N LYS A 125 -8.27 0.26 14.64
CA LYS A 125 -9.65 0.35 15.13
C LYS A 125 -10.56 1.02 14.10
N ILE A 126 -10.07 2.03 13.38
CA ILE A 126 -10.80 2.64 12.26
C ILE A 126 -10.98 1.61 11.13
N CYS A 127 -9.91 0.91 10.73
CA CYS A 127 -9.98 -0.14 9.71
C CYS A 127 -11.00 -1.23 10.06
N HIS A 128 -11.02 -1.68 11.32
CA HIS A 128 -11.98 -2.68 11.79
C HIS A 128 -13.44 -2.20 11.68
N LYS A 129 -13.74 -0.91 11.95
CA LYS A 129 -15.11 -0.35 11.77
C LYS A 129 -15.58 -0.41 10.32
N VAL A 130 -14.64 -0.32 9.38
CA VAL A 130 -14.89 -0.33 7.93
C VAL A 130 -14.90 -1.76 7.37
N GLY A 131 -14.60 -2.76 8.20
CA GLY A 131 -14.50 -4.16 7.78
C GLY A 131 -13.22 -4.49 7.01
N ILE A 132 -12.16 -3.72 7.20
CA ILE A 132 -10.88 -3.91 6.52
C ILE A 132 -9.94 -4.69 7.44
N SER A 133 -9.67 -5.93 7.06
CA SER A 133 -8.78 -6.84 7.78
C SER A 133 -7.66 -7.42 6.91
N ASP A 134 -7.74 -7.27 5.59
CA ASP A 134 -6.70 -7.76 4.69
C ASP A 134 -5.41 -6.95 4.83
N TYR A 135 -4.28 -7.64 4.90
CA TYR A 135 -2.98 -7.02 5.13
C TYR A 135 -2.58 -6.04 4.01
N PHE A 136 -2.88 -6.35 2.76
CA PHE A 136 -2.55 -5.49 1.63
C PHE A 136 -3.36 -4.19 1.68
N ASP A 137 -4.65 -4.29 1.98
CA ASP A 137 -5.55 -3.15 2.15
C ASP A 137 -5.14 -2.27 3.33
N LEU A 138 -4.78 -2.87 4.47
CA LEU A 138 -4.25 -2.16 5.63
C LEU A 138 -2.98 -1.37 5.27
N LYS A 139 -2.06 -1.98 4.52
CA LYS A 139 -0.83 -1.31 4.10
C LYS A 139 -1.11 -0.14 3.14
N GLN A 140 -2.04 -0.31 2.20
CA GLN A 140 -2.45 0.78 1.32
C GLN A 140 -3.06 1.94 2.10
N LEU A 141 -3.95 1.65 3.04
CA LEU A 141 -4.55 2.67 3.89
C LEU A 141 -3.54 3.37 4.78
N LEU A 142 -2.53 2.66 5.29
CA LEU A 142 -1.46 3.30 6.06
C LEU A 142 -0.68 4.30 5.19
N VAL A 143 -0.36 3.94 3.95
CA VAL A 143 0.28 4.87 2.98
C VAL A 143 -0.61 6.07 2.71
N PHE A 144 -1.92 5.86 2.57
CA PHE A 144 -2.90 6.93 2.42
C PHE A 144 -2.92 7.86 3.64
N VAL A 145 -2.95 7.34 4.87
CA VAL A 145 -2.89 8.11 6.11
C VAL A 145 -1.60 8.93 6.19
N GLN A 146 -0.45 8.33 5.88
CA GLN A 146 0.84 9.03 5.84
C GLN A 146 0.85 10.16 4.80
N LYS A 147 0.20 9.94 3.65
CA LYS A 147 0.01 10.98 2.63
C LYS A 147 -0.86 12.13 3.17
N LEU A 148 -1.96 11.84 3.85
CA LEU A 148 -2.79 12.87 4.49
C LEU A 148 -2.02 13.65 5.58
N GLN A 149 -1.19 12.97 6.37
CA GLN A 149 -0.34 13.59 7.38
C GLN A 149 0.66 14.56 6.74
N ARG A 150 1.37 14.14 5.68
CA ARG A 150 2.30 15.02 4.94
C ARG A 150 1.61 16.24 4.32
N LEU A 151 0.32 16.13 4.07
CA LEU A 151 -0.52 17.22 3.55
C LEU A 151 -1.14 18.07 4.67
N ASN A 152 -0.80 17.80 5.93
CA ASN A 152 -1.35 18.46 7.12
C ASN A 152 -2.87 18.30 7.28
N ILE A 153 -3.46 17.25 6.71
CA ILE A 153 -4.92 16.99 6.78
C ILE A 153 -5.27 16.23 8.07
N VAL A 154 -4.41 15.29 8.46
CA VAL A 154 -4.57 14.52 9.70
C VAL A 154 -3.35 14.70 10.60
N ASN A 155 -3.58 14.64 11.90
CA ASN A 155 -2.56 14.48 12.91
C ASN A 155 -2.32 12.99 13.15
N PHE A 156 -1.05 12.66 13.36
CA PHE A 156 -0.56 11.30 13.50
C PHE A 156 0.32 11.24 14.75
N ILE A 157 -0.06 10.43 15.71
CA ILE A 157 0.70 10.21 16.94
C ILE A 157 1.13 8.74 16.93
N LEU A 158 2.43 8.51 16.88
CA LEU A 158 2.99 7.22 17.25
C LEU A 158 3.01 7.18 18.77
N GLU A 159 2.49 6.12 19.39
CA GLU A 159 2.78 5.87 20.80
C GLU A 159 4.29 5.59 20.94
N ILE A 160 5.09 6.64 21.11
CA ILE A 160 6.47 6.54 21.56
C ILE A 160 6.62 7.54 22.70
N GLU A 161 6.32 7.06 23.91
CA GLU A 161 7.03 7.26 25.19
C GLU A 161 6.10 7.01 26.38
N LYS A 162 5.99 5.73 26.76
CA LYS A 162 5.96 5.35 28.18
C LYS A 162 7.26 4.60 28.45
N LYS A 163 8.03 5.10 29.44
CA LYS A 163 9.39 4.73 29.92
C LYS A 163 10.43 5.69 29.33
N GLU A 164 11.19 6.47 30.11
CA GLU A 164 11.72 6.33 31.48
C GLU A 164 11.64 7.70 32.20
N ARG A 165 10.98 7.78 33.37
CA ARG A 165 11.59 8.00 34.70
C ARG A 165 12.60 9.14 34.78
#